data_AF-A0ABD6A2K9-F1
#
_entry.id   AF-A0ABD6A2K9-F1
#
_cell.length_a   1.000
_cell.length_b   1.000
_cell.length_c   1.000
_cell.angle_alpha   90.00
_cell.angle_beta   90.00
_cell.angle_gamma   90.00
#
_symmetry.space_group_name_H-M   'P 1'
#
loop_
_entity.id
_entity.type
_entity.pdbx_description
1 polymer ?
#
loop_
_entity_poly.entity_id
_entity_poly.type
_entity_poly.pdbx_seq_one_letter_code
_entity_poly.pdbx_strand_id
1 'polypeptide(L)'
;MPETTDTDERTDTLTLRASGTAVIERERSEGDLDVTITEEADLDATLDVDARWIKSHGGVYKQGAHLKRSDVTELIAERLSGDDAQYYVEDTEVWTLRLDGRVDDWLNVAIYLAKDRRRGSNAKIATNACHILDGLAEYTPEDALRPYLAILDLLGQYDISDYTRVGVLDDLIGEETGAVAEEVPANA
;
A
#
# COMPACT_ATOMS: atom_id res chain seq x y z
N MET A 1 35.55 8.27 14.68
CA MET A 1 34.67 8.11 13.51
C MET A 1 33.35 7.64 14.06
N PRO A 2 32.28 8.45 14.04
CA PRO A 2 30.97 7.95 14.39
C PRO A 2 30.44 7.13 13.19
N GLU A 3 30.16 5.87 13.45
CA GLU A 3 29.38 4.99 12.61
C GLU A 3 27.98 5.61 12.50
N THR A 4 27.62 6.09 11.31
CA THR A 4 26.23 6.43 10.98
C THR A 4 25.46 5.12 10.96
N THR A 5 24.74 4.88 12.05
CA THR A 5 23.70 3.88 12.19
C THR A 5 22.79 3.96 10.97
N ASP A 6 22.60 2.84 10.28
CA ASP A 6 21.54 2.65 9.30
C ASP A 6 20.24 3.23 9.86
N THR A 7 19.80 4.35 9.31
CA THR A 7 18.42 4.78 9.43
C THR A 7 17.64 3.74 8.66
N ASP A 8 17.03 2.82 9.40
CA ASP A 8 16.08 1.80 8.99
C ASP A 8 15.21 2.34 7.84
N GLU A 9 15.58 2.06 6.58
CA GLU A 9 14.77 2.31 5.38
C GLU A 9 13.59 1.32 5.36
N ARG A 10 12.84 1.23 6.48
CA ARG A 10 11.53 0.61 6.47
C ARG A 10 10.64 1.53 5.64
N THR A 11 10.63 1.25 4.35
CA THR A 11 9.54 1.69 3.50
C THR A 11 8.33 0.94 4.03
N ASP A 12 7.47 1.60 4.80
CA ASP A 12 6.32 0.93 5.38
C ASP A 12 5.50 0.26 4.27
N THR A 13 5.35 -1.05 4.38
CA THR A 13 4.70 -1.88 3.37
C THR A 13 3.46 -2.53 3.95
N LEU A 14 2.44 -2.66 3.10
CA LEU A 14 1.30 -3.53 3.34
C LEU A 14 1.55 -4.84 2.60
N THR A 15 1.09 -5.96 3.14
CA THR A 15 1.10 -7.25 2.45
C THR A 15 -0.21 -7.40 1.69
N LEU A 16 -0.15 -7.35 0.37
CA LEU A 16 -1.25 -7.71 -0.53
C LEU A 16 -1.22 -9.21 -0.78
N ARG A 17 -2.28 -9.90 -0.36
CA ARG A 17 -2.55 -11.29 -0.72
C ARG A 17 -3.60 -11.33 -1.81
N ALA A 18 -3.40 -12.18 -2.80
CA ALA A 18 -4.29 -12.35 -3.93
C ALA A 18 -4.44 -13.83 -4.21
N SER A 19 -5.68 -14.31 -4.19
CA SER A 19 -5.98 -15.73 -4.40
C SER A 19 -7.12 -15.91 -5.36
N GLY A 20 -6.99 -16.84 -6.30
CA GLY A 20 -8.00 -17.15 -7.30
C GLY A 20 -7.49 -18.15 -8.32
N THR A 21 -8.34 -18.52 -9.28
CA THR A 21 -7.99 -19.49 -10.32
C THR A 21 -7.40 -18.76 -11.54
N ALA A 22 -6.28 -19.27 -12.04
CA ALA A 22 -5.69 -18.88 -13.32
C ALA A 22 -5.69 -20.07 -14.28
N VAL A 23 -5.48 -19.76 -15.56
CA VAL A 23 -5.26 -20.75 -16.59
C VAL A 23 -3.78 -20.77 -16.95
N ILE A 24 -3.21 -21.97 -17.05
CA ILE A 24 -1.84 -22.24 -17.46
C ILE A 24 -1.86 -22.81 -18.86
N GLU A 25 -1.15 -22.16 -19.77
CA GLU A 25 -0.85 -22.67 -21.11
C GLU A 25 0.61 -23.10 -21.19
N ARG A 26 0.83 -24.33 -21.66
CA ARG A 26 2.16 -24.88 -21.96
C ARG A 26 2.20 -25.40 -23.39
N GLU A 27 3.25 -25.05 -24.10
CA GLU A 27 3.54 -25.62 -25.42
C GLU A 27 4.42 -26.85 -25.26
N ARG A 28 4.06 -27.93 -25.95
CA ARG A 28 4.85 -29.15 -26.00
C ARG A 28 4.91 -29.66 -27.43
N SER A 29 6.12 -29.79 -27.97
CA SER A 29 6.32 -30.47 -29.25
C SER A 29 6.42 -31.98 -29.04
N GLU A 30 5.61 -32.73 -29.77
CA GLU A 30 5.65 -34.20 -29.82
C GLU A 30 5.79 -34.65 -31.28
N GLY A 31 7.04 -34.93 -31.70
CA GLY A 31 7.36 -35.21 -33.10
C GLY A 31 7.30 -33.93 -33.96
N ASP A 32 6.51 -33.97 -35.04
CA ASP A 32 6.26 -32.82 -35.93
C ASP A 32 4.99 -32.04 -35.53
N LEU A 33 4.44 -32.27 -34.33
CA LEU A 33 3.22 -31.63 -33.85
C LEU A 33 3.54 -30.75 -32.64
N ASP A 34 3.09 -29.49 -32.69
CA ASP A 34 3.06 -28.60 -31.53
C ASP A 34 1.68 -28.71 -30.87
N VAL A 35 1.68 -29.02 -29.57
CA VAL A 35 0.47 -29.21 -28.77
C VAL A 35 0.44 -28.15 -27.67
N THR A 36 -0.63 -27.38 -27.62
CA THR A 36 -0.93 -26.48 -26.49
C THR A 36 -1.74 -27.24 -25.44
N ILE A 37 -1.25 -27.24 -24.21
CA ILE A 37 -1.90 -27.85 -23.06
C ILE A 37 -2.40 -26.72 -22.16
N THR A 38 -3.71 -26.72 -21.88
CA THR A 38 -4.37 -25.72 -21.04
C THR A 38 -4.89 -26.39 -19.76
N GLU A 39 -4.52 -25.86 -18.60
CA GLU A 39 -4.90 -26.39 -17.29
C GLU A 39 -5.32 -25.26 -16.35
N GLU A 40 -6.35 -25.46 -15.52
CA GLU A 40 -6.69 -24.54 -14.44
C GLU A 40 -5.78 -24.77 -13.23
N ALA A 41 -5.38 -23.69 -12.56
CA ALA A 41 -4.60 -23.73 -11.34
C ALA A 41 -5.05 -22.68 -10.34
N ASP A 42 -5.23 -23.10 -9.09
CA ASP A 42 -5.46 -22.19 -7.97
C ASP A 42 -4.15 -21.52 -7.56
N LEU A 43 -4.14 -20.20 -7.60
CA LEU A 43 -3.01 -19.37 -7.23
C LEU A 43 -3.27 -18.70 -5.89
N ASP A 44 -2.21 -18.62 -5.08
CA ASP A 44 -2.13 -17.80 -3.87
C ASP A 44 -0.80 -17.05 -3.93
N ALA A 45 -0.88 -15.74 -4.11
CA ALA A 45 0.27 -14.86 -4.23
C ALA A 45 0.26 -13.83 -3.10
N THR A 46 1.46 -13.53 -2.60
CA THR A 46 1.67 -12.46 -1.61
C THR A 46 2.72 -11.49 -2.11
N LEU A 47 2.43 -10.19 -1.95
CA LEU A 47 3.24 -9.09 -2.45
C LEU A 47 3.34 -8.01 -1.38
N ASP A 48 4.53 -7.49 -1.17
CA ASP A 48 4.69 -6.26 -0.38
C ASP A 48 4.38 -5.05 -1.27
N VAL A 49 3.43 -4.24 -0.84
CA VAL A 49 2.97 -3.04 -1.54
C VAL A 49 3.20 -1.81 -0.68
N ASP A 50 3.97 -0.87 -1.20
CA ASP A 50 4.18 0.44 -0.60
C ASP A 50 3.34 1.51 -1.32
N ALA A 51 3.43 2.75 -0.85
CA ALA A 51 2.74 3.87 -1.47
C ALA A 51 3.15 4.09 -2.95
N ARG A 52 4.41 3.81 -3.32
CA ARG A 52 4.89 3.99 -4.70
C ARG A 52 4.30 2.93 -5.63
N TRP A 53 4.21 1.70 -5.15
CA TRP A 53 3.61 0.58 -5.85
C TRP A 53 2.13 0.84 -6.11
N ILE A 54 1.37 1.26 -5.08
CA ILE A 54 -0.06 1.59 -5.20
C ILE A 54 -0.28 2.73 -6.20
N LYS A 55 0.63 3.70 -6.25
CA LYS A 55 0.58 4.79 -7.23
C LYS A 55 0.85 4.33 -8.66
N SER A 56 1.77 3.39 -8.86
CA SER A 56 2.20 2.91 -10.18
C SER A 56 1.26 1.86 -10.78
N HIS A 57 0.68 0.99 -9.94
CA HIS A 57 -0.13 -0.16 -10.37
C HIS A 57 -1.61 -0.02 -9.99
N GLY A 58 -1.95 0.96 -9.16
CA GLY A 58 -3.31 1.28 -8.77
C GLY A 58 -3.71 2.71 -9.14
N GLY A 59 -4.85 3.15 -8.60
CA GLY A 59 -5.38 4.49 -8.81
C GLY A 59 -5.65 5.19 -7.48
N VAL A 60 -4.90 6.23 -7.16
CA VAL A 60 -5.24 7.12 -6.03
C VAL A 60 -6.25 8.16 -6.52
N TYR A 61 -7.31 8.45 -5.77
CA TYR A 61 -8.35 9.44 -6.09
C TYR A 61 -8.68 10.27 -4.86
N LYS A 62 -9.40 11.38 -5.07
CA LYS A 62 -9.90 12.18 -3.93
C LYS A 62 -10.84 11.36 -3.03
N GLN A 63 -11.53 10.39 -3.62
CA GLN A 63 -12.49 9.50 -2.95
C GLN A 63 -11.79 8.31 -2.27
N GLY A 64 -10.48 8.11 -2.48
CA GLY A 64 -9.71 7.00 -1.92
C GLY A 64 -8.72 6.38 -2.91
N ALA A 65 -7.97 5.37 -2.49
CA ALA A 65 -7.13 4.58 -3.39
C ALA A 65 -7.88 3.33 -3.85
N HIS A 66 -7.64 2.93 -5.09
CA HIS A 66 -8.35 1.86 -5.77
C HIS A 66 -7.33 0.89 -6.36
N LEU A 67 -7.40 -0.36 -5.93
CA LEU A 67 -6.61 -1.48 -6.46
C LEU A 67 -7.55 -2.38 -7.24
N LYS A 68 -7.71 -2.12 -8.54
CA LYS A 68 -8.61 -2.93 -9.37
C LYS A 68 -8.16 -4.38 -9.33
N ARG A 69 -9.12 -5.29 -9.13
CA ARG A 69 -8.86 -6.73 -9.18
C ARG A 69 -8.16 -7.10 -10.49
N SER A 70 -8.69 -6.66 -11.62
CA SER A 70 -8.10 -6.86 -12.95
C SER A 70 -6.61 -6.54 -12.99
N ASP A 71 -6.23 -5.34 -12.53
CA ASP A 71 -4.86 -4.84 -12.63
C ASP A 71 -3.91 -5.68 -11.74
N VAL A 72 -4.38 -6.09 -10.56
CA VAL A 72 -3.60 -6.94 -9.64
C VAL A 72 -3.48 -8.37 -10.16
N THR A 73 -4.57 -8.94 -10.67
CA THR A 73 -4.58 -10.33 -11.17
C THR A 73 -3.77 -10.49 -12.43
N GLU A 74 -3.86 -9.52 -13.35
CA GLU A 74 -3.04 -9.48 -14.57
C GLU A 74 -1.56 -9.39 -14.23
N LEU A 75 -1.19 -8.53 -13.27
CA LEU A 75 0.20 -8.42 -12.82
C LEU A 75 0.72 -9.71 -12.19
N ILE A 76 -0.10 -10.42 -11.41
CA ILE A 76 0.28 -11.72 -10.81
C ILE A 76 0.51 -12.75 -11.91
N ALA A 77 -0.42 -12.85 -12.87
CA ALA A 77 -0.30 -13.76 -14.00
C ALA A 77 0.94 -13.44 -14.85
N GLU A 78 1.21 -12.16 -15.14
CA GLU A 78 2.41 -11.72 -15.84
C GLU A 78 3.68 -12.12 -15.09
N ARG A 79 3.72 -11.93 -13.75
CA ARG A 79 4.89 -12.28 -12.93
C ARG A 79 5.15 -13.79 -12.83
N LEU A 80 4.10 -14.61 -12.90
CA LEU A 80 4.21 -16.06 -12.86
C LEU A 80 4.50 -16.66 -14.24
N SER A 81 4.16 -15.92 -15.30
CA SER A 81 4.48 -16.31 -16.68
C SER A 81 5.98 -16.28 -16.93
N GLY A 82 6.45 -17.24 -17.72
CA GLY A 82 7.84 -17.38 -18.10
C GLY A 82 8.00 -18.21 -19.37
N ASP A 83 9.24 -18.57 -19.69
CA ASP A 83 9.57 -19.24 -20.94
C ASP A 83 8.87 -20.61 -21.10
N ASP A 84 8.57 -21.30 -20.00
CA ASP A 84 8.01 -22.67 -19.98
C ASP A 84 6.49 -22.73 -19.80
N ALA A 85 5.86 -21.65 -19.36
CA ALA A 85 4.42 -21.61 -19.10
C ALA A 85 3.89 -20.17 -19.11
N GLN A 86 2.75 -19.97 -19.75
CA GLN A 86 2.03 -18.70 -19.76
C GLN A 86 0.82 -18.80 -18.83
N TYR A 87 0.64 -17.81 -17.97
CA TYR A 87 -0.50 -17.70 -17.07
C TYR A 87 -1.38 -16.55 -17.53
N TYR A 88 -2.69 -16.78 -17.54
CA TYR A 88 -3.66 -15.70 -17.73
C TYR A 88 -4.89 -15.92 -16.84
N VAL A 89 -5.66 -14.84 -16.64
CA VAL A 89 -6.86 -14.84 -15.81
C VAL A 89 -8.06 -14.55 -16.69
N GLU A 90 -9.01 -15.49 -16.76
CA GLU A 90 -10.23 -15.32 -17.56
C GLU A 90 -11.28 -14.46 -16.85
N ASP A 91 -11.44 -14.67 -15.55
CA ASP A 91 -12.36 -13.94 -14.70
C ASP A 91 -11.61 -13.34 -13.51
N THR A 92 -11.48 -12.01 -13.51
CA THR A 92 -10.76 -11.28 -12.47
C THR A 92 -11.64 -10.97 -11.26
N GLU A 93 -12.97 -11.11 -11.38
CA GLU A 93 -13.91 -10.81 -10.28
C GLU A 93 -14.02 -11.96 -9.29
N VAL A 94 -13.67 -13.18 -9.67
CA VAL A 94 -13.62 -14.34 -8.75
C VAL A 94 -12.38 -14.32 -7.85
N TRP A 95 -11.40 -13.46 -8.15
CA TRP A 95 -10.20 -13.32 -7.33
C TRP A 95 -10.48 -12.55 -6.04
N THR A 96 -9.97 -13.09 -4.95
CA THR A 96 -10.01 -12.45 -3.64
C THR A 96 -8.72 -11.69 -3.42
N LEU A 97 -8.84 -10.39 -3.13
CA LEU A 97 -7.72 -9.54 -2.73
C LEU A 97 -7.84 -9.19 -1.25
N ARG A 98 -6.72 -9.24 -0.56
CA ARG A 98 -6.61 -8.92 0.86
C ARG A 98 -5.38 -8.06 1.13
N LEU A 99 -5.54 -6.96 1.86
CA LEU A 99 -4.42 -6.19 2.40
C LEU A 99 -4.27 -6.44 3.91
N ASP A 100 -3.05 -6.72 4.33
CA ASP A 100 -2.65 -6.90 5.73
C ASP A 100 -1.49 -5.95 6.07
N GLY A 101 -1.41 -5.50 7.31
CA GLY A 101 -0.32 -4.62 7.77
C GLY A 101 -0.56 -4.09 9.17
N ARG A 102 0.44 -3.47 9.80
CA ARG A 102 0.22 -2.77 11.07
C ARG A 102 -0.50 -1.46 10.83
N VAL A 103 -1.25 -1.00 11.83
CA VAL A 103 -1.97 0.30 11.80
C VAL A 103 -1.05 1.44 11.34
N ASP A 104 0.18 1.48 11.86
CA ASP A 104 1.17 2.51 11.54
C ASP A 104 1.57 2.46 10.05
N ASP A 105 1.76 1.26 9.49
CA ASP A 105 2.13 1.05 8.08
C ASP A 105 1.02 1.56 7.14
N TRP A 106 -0.24 1.24 7.47
CA TRP A 106 -1.42 1.74 6.76
C TRP A 106 -1.47 3.26 6.75
N LEU A 107 -1.24 3.87 7.91
CA LEU A 107 -1.25 5.32 8.06
C LEU A 107 -0.13 5.97 7.23
N ASN A 108 1.10 5.45 7.31
CA ASN A 108 2.25 5.97 6.59
C ASN A 108 2.08 5.89 5.08
N VAL A 109 1.58 4.77 4.55
CA VAL A 109 1.24 4.61 3.13
C VAL A 109 0.20 5.64 2.69
N ALA A 110 -0.87 5.82 3.47
CA ALA A 110 -1.93 6.77 3.13
C ALA A 110 -1.46 8.23 3.14
N ILE A 111 -0.62 8.61 4.12
CA ILE A 111 -0.03 9.95 4.21
C ILE A 111 0.88 10.22 3.02
N TYR A 112 1.75 9.27 2.69
CA TYR A 112 2.67 9.41 1.55
C TYR A 112 1.88 9.68 0.26
N LEU A 113 0.86 8.85 -0.01
CA LEU A 113 -0.02 9.00 -1.16
C LEU A 113 -0.75 10.35 -1.15
N ALA A 114 -1.18 10.83 0.02
CA ALA A 114 -1.86 12.11 0.16
C ALA A 114 -0.92 13.32 -0.08
N LYS A 115 0.31 13.28 0.44
CA LYS A 115 1.34 14.31 0.26
C LYS A 115 1.74 14.46 -1.20
N ASP A 116 1.97 13.33 -1.89
CA ASP A 116 2.36 13.32 -3.31
C ASP A 116 1.27 13.90 -4.23
N ARG A 117 -0.01 13.56 -3.96
CA ARG A 117 -1.17 14.03 -4.75
C ARG A 117 -1.53 15.48 -4.53
N ARG A 118 -1.30 16.02 -3.34
CA ARG A 118 -1.72 17.38 -2.97
C ARG A 118 -0.59 18.11 -2.26
N ARG A 119 0.03 19.05 -2.98
CA ARG A 119 0.64 20.22 -2.36
C ARG A 119 -0.48 21.07 -1.77
N GLY A 120 -0.59 21.13 -0.45
CA GLY A 120 -1.68 21.82 0.22
C GLY A 120 -1.49 21.89 1.73
N SER A 121 -2.41 22.53 2.42
CA SER A 121 -2.38 22.59 3.88
C SER A 121 -2.50 21.19 4.50
N ASN A 122 -1.88 21.00 5.66
CA ASN A 122 -1.88 19.73 6.39
C ASN A 122 -3.30 19.19 6.64
N ALA A 123 -4.28 20.06 6.86
CA ALA A 123 -5.69 19.66 6.99
C ALA A 123 -6.23 18.96 5.73
N LYS A 124 -5.85 19.41 4.52
CA LYS A 124 -6.26 18.77 3.26
C LYS A 124 -5.55 17.44 3.03
N ILE A 125 -4.30 17.32 3.49
CA ILE A 125 -3.52 16.08 3.42
C ILE A 125 -4.18 15.03 4.34
N ALA A 126 -4.48 15.40 5.58
CA ALA A 126 -5.15 14.52 6.54
C ALA A 126 -6.51 14.01 6.03
N THR A 127 -7.39 14.90 5.53
CA THR A 127 -8.68 14.47 4.94
C THR A 127 -8.49 13.51 3.77
N ASN A 128 -7.48 13.73 2.93
CA ASN A 128 -7.22 12.86 1.80
C ASN A 128 -6.62 11.51 2.23
N ALA A 129 -5.80 11.48 3.28
CA ALA A 129 -5.29 10.26 3.87
C ALA A 129 -6.44 9.40 4.43
N CYS A 130 -7.42 10.00 5.11
CA CYS A 130 -8.64 9.31 5.54
C CYS A 130 -9.35 8.64 4.36
N HIS A 131 -9.62 9.37 3.27
CA HIS A 131 -10.24 8.76 2.09
C HIS A 131 -9.42 7.63 1.49
N ILE A 132 -8.09 7.74 1.48
CA ILE A 132 -7.21 6.68 0.98
C ILE A 132 -7.31 5.42 1.84
N LEU A 133 -7.29 5.58 3.17
CA LEU A 133 -7.53 4.49 4.10
C LEU A 133 -8.91 3.87 3.85
N ASP A 134 -9.92 4.71 3.61
CA ASP A 134 -11.28 4.23 3.32
C ASP A 134 -11.34 3.36 2.07
N GLY A 135 -10.67 3.78 1.00
CA GLY A 135 -10.59 3.00 -0.23
C GLY A 135 -9.82 1.69 -0.05
N LEU A 136 -8.67 1.71 0.62
CA LEU A 136 -7.86 0.50 0.79
C LEU A 136 -8.50 -0.52 1.75
N ALA A 137 -9.35 -0.08 2.67
CA ALA A 137 -10.02 -0.96 3.63
C ALA A 137 -11.08 -1.87 3.00
N GLU A 138 -11.54 -1.59 1.78
CA GLU A 138 -12.42 -2.50 1.03
C GLU A 138 -11.77 -3.88 0.78
N TYR A 139 -10.43 -3.94 0.84
CA TYR A 139 -9.64 -5.15 0.73
C TYR A 139 -9.17 -5.69 2.09
N THR A 140 -9.64 -5.16 3.21
CA THR A 140 -9.32 -5.69 4.54
C THR A 140 -10.40 -6.69 4.95
N PRO A 141 -10.05 -7.83 5.58
CA PRO A 141 -11.06 -8.77 6.09
C PRO A 141 -12.00 -8.09 7.09
N GLU A 142 -13.27 -8.47 7.07
CA GLU A 142 -14.28 -7.94 8.01
C GLU A 142 -13.84 -8.11 9.48
N ASP A 143 -13.23 -9.25 9.83
CA ASP A 143 -12.75 -9.50 11.20
C ASP A 143 -11.49 -8.69 11.57
N ALA A 144 -10.80 -8.16 10.56
CA ALA A 144 -9.64 -7.29 10.70
C ALA A 144 -10.04 -5.80 10.62
N LEU A 145 -11.31 -5.43 10.79
CA LEU A 145 -11.78 -4.03 10.89
C LEU A 145 -11.23 -3.23 12.10
N ARG A 146 -10.41 -3.85 12.96
CA ARG A 146 -9.82 -3.20 14.15
C ARG A 146 -8.87 -2.02 13.85
N PRO A 147 -8.03 -1.99 12.79
CA PRO A 147 -7.21 -0.83 12.43
C PRO A 147 -8.05 0.38 12.07
N TYR A 148 -9.17 0.16 11.37
CA TYR A 148 -10.05 1.23 10.88
C TYR A 148 -10.78 1.91 12.04
N LEU A 149 -11.32 1.12 12.96
CA LEU A 149 -11.90 1.61 14.20
C LEU A 149 -10.85 2.14 15.16
N ALA A 150 -9.62 1.61 15.20
CA ALA A 150 -8.55 2.16 16.04
C ALA A 150 -8.08 3.53 15.54
N ILE A 151 -7.97 3.74 14.21
CA ILE A 151 -7.64 5.03 13.60
C ILE A 151 -8.80 6.02 13.80
N LEU A 152 -10.05 5.58 13.67
CA LEU A 152 -11.23 6.43 13.92
C LEU A 152 -11.50 6.68 15.42
N ASP A 153 -11.22 5.74 16.33
CA ASP A 153 -11.27 5.92 17.78
C ASP A 153 -10.15 6.85 18.25
N LEU A 154 -8.95 6.75 17.65
CA LEU A 154 -7.87 7.74 17.78
C LEU A 154 -8.34 9.15 17.38
N LEU A 155 -9.29 9.27 16.44
CA LEU A 155 -9.86 10.55 16.01
C LEU A 155 -11.10 10.96 16.82
N GLY A 156 -11.83 10.01 17.42
CA GLY A 156 -13.14 10.21 18.06
C GLY A 156 -13.12 10.31 19.59
N GLN A 157 -12.14 9.72 20.27
CA GLN A 157 -12.04 9.73 21.75
C GLN A 157 -11.02 10.75 22.30
N TYR A 158 -10.42 11.56 21.43
CA TYR A 158 -9.43 12.58 21.83
C TYR A 158 -10.12 13.81 22.44
N ASP A 159 -9.94 14.00 23.76
CA ASP A 159 -10.08 15.33 24.37
C ASP A 159 -8.98 16.22 23.79
N ILE A 160 -9.39 17.27 23.07
CA ILE A 160 -8.55 18.14 22.22
C ILE A 160 -7.59 19.01 23.06
N SER A 161 -7.49 18.79 24.37
CA SER A 161 -6.80 19.66 25.31
C SER A 161 -5.41 19.21 25.79
N ASP A 162 -5.01 17.93 25.69
CA ASP A 162 -3.72 17.47 26.27
C ASP A 162 -2.75 16.73 25.31
N TYR A 163 -3.24 16.12 24.23
CA TYR A 163 -2.40 15.86 23.06
C TYR A 163 -2.87 16.84 22.00
N THR A 164 -2.24 18.02 21.96
CA THR A 164 -2.61 19.02 20.97
C THR A 164 -2.61 18.37 19.60
N ARG A 165 -3.66 18.60 18.81
CA ARG A 165 -3.76 18.27 17.38
C ARG A 165 -2.45 18.48 16.59
N VAL A 166 -1.60 19.38 17.10
CA VAL A 166 -0.23 19.64 16.69
C VAL A 166 0.70 18.43 16.82
N GLY A 167 0.62 17.55 17.83
CA GLY A 167 1.49 16.38 17.97
C GLY A 167 1.20 15.26 16.97
N VAL A 168 -0.08 14.91 16.75
CA VAL A 168 -0.46 13.97 15.68
C VAL A 168 -0.21 14.60 14.30
N LEU A 169 -0.45 15.91 14.16
CA LEU A 169 -0.05 16.63 12.95
C LEU A 169 1.47 16.71 12.80
N ASP A 170 2.26 16.85 13.87
CA ASP A 170 3.73 16.95 13.87
C ASP A 170 4.35 15.58 13.55
N ASP A 171 3.77 14.49 14.05
CA ASP A 171 4.10 13.13 13.63
C ASP A 171 3.66 12.86 12.17
N LEU A 172 2.55 13.46 11.70
CA LEU A 172 2.13 13.49 10.29
C LEU A 172 3.02 14.41 9.42
N ILE A 173 3.72 15.40 10.00
CA ILE A 173 4.50 16.47 9.34
C ILE A 173 6.01 16.18 9.37
N GLY A 174 6.52 15.37 10.30
CA GLY A 174 7.93 15.32 10.68
C GLY A 174 8.88 14.62 9.71
N GLU A 175 9.45 15.39 8.76
CA GLU A 175 10.90 15.48 8.49
C GLU A 175 11.19 16.63 7.50
N GLU A 176 11.45 17.83 8.03
CA GLU A 176 12.45 18.80 7.53
C GLU A 176 12.37 20.08 8.39
N THR A 177 13.07 20.13 9.52
CA THR A 177 13.73 21.35 10.02
C THR A 177 14.81 20.97 11.04
N GLY A 178 15.71 20.09 10.63
CA GLY A 178 17.05 20.04 11.19
C GLY A 178 17.90 21.14 10.56
N ALA A 179 17.64 22.41 10.88
CA ALA A 179 18.52 23.52 10.51
C ALA A 179 18.85 24.34 11.77
N VAL A 180 20.11 24.18 12.16
CA VAL A 180 20.80 24.79 13.30
C VAL A 180 20.49 26.29 13.41
N ALA A 181 19.89 26.72 14.51
CA ALA A 181 19.97 28.10 14.95
C ALA A 181 21.12 28.20 15.97
N GLU A 182 22.23 28.70 15.47
CA GLU A 182 23.42 29.13 16.18
C GLU A 182 23.05 29.97 17.42
N GLU A 183 23.45 29.51 18.60
CA GLU A 183 23.46 30.35 19.81
C GLU A 183 24.41 31.53 19.56
N VAL A 184 23.86 32.73 19.40
CA VAL A 184 24.64 33.96 19.59
C VAL A 184 24.59 34.28 21.09
N PRO A 185 25.69 34.11 21.85
CA PRO A 185 25.69 34.51 23.25
C PRO A 185 25.54 36.02 23.36
N ALA A 186 24.53 36.44 24.12
CA ALA A 186 24.43 37.80 24.61
C ALA A 186 25.49 38.02 25.70
N ASN A 187 26.55 38.78 25.39
CA ASN A 187 27.14 39.80 26.28
C ASN A 187 28.49 40.33 25.76
N ALA A 188 28.54 41.63 25.46
CA ALA A 188 29.49 42.60 26.00
C ALA A 188 29.04 44.03 25.64
#